data_AF-X1HSE3-F1
#
_entry.id   AF-X1HSE3-F1
#
_cell.length_a   1.000
_cell.length_b   1.000
_cell.length_c   1.000
_cell.angle_alpha   90.00
_cell.angle_beta   90.00
_cell.angle_gamma   90.00
#
_symmetry.space_group_name_H-M   'P 1'
#
loop_
_entity.id
_entity.type
_entity.pdbx_description
1 polymer ?
#
loop_
_entity_poly.entity_id
_entity_poly.type
_entity_poly.pdbx_seq_one_letter_code
_entity_poly.pdbx_strand_id
1 'polypeptide(L)' 'MAPVKYISKDGWEIYVGKNNLQNDFLTFKLASGNDTWLHAKNIQGSHIIIKNKGSKQSLPLDTLIQA' A
#
# COMPACT_ATOMS: atom_id res chain seq x y z
N MET A 1 13.01 6.96 -9.37
CA MET A 1 11.86 7.70 -8.80
C MET A 1 11.18 6.83 -7.75
N ALA A 2 10.92 7.37 -6.57
CA ALA A 2 10.25 6.64 -5.50
C ALA A 2 8.72 6.56 -5.73
N PRO A 3 8.03 5.56 -5.16
CA PRO A 3 6.57 5.48 -5.14
C PRO A 3 5.95 6.70 -4.45
N VAL A 4 4.70 7.03 -4.78
CA VAL A 4 3.98 8.09 -4.08
C VAL A 4 3.52 7.59 -2.71
N LYS A 5 3.64 8.44 -1.69
CA LYS A 5 3.22 8.16 -0.32
C LYS A 5 2.07 9.09 0.08
N TYR A 6 1.04 8.51 0.67
CA TYR A 6 -0.07 9.19 1.33
C TYR A 6 -0.15 8.77 2.79
N ILE A 7 -0.85 9.56 3.59
CA ILE A 7 -1.15 9.26 5.00
C ILE A 7 -2.67 9.25 5.14
N SER A 8 -3.23 8.14 5.62
CA SER A 8 -4.66 8.07 5.92
C SER A 8 -5.01 8.95 7.12
N LYS A 9 -6.30 9.23 7.31
CA LYS A 9 -6.78 9.94 8.51
C LYS A 9 -6.38 9.25 9.83
N ASP A 10 -6.22 7.93 9.81
CA ASP A 10 -5.80 7.14 10.98
C ASP A 10 -4.26 7.12 11.15
N GLY A 11 -3.51 7.86 10.33
CA GLY A 11 -2.05 7.96 10.39
C GLY A 11 -1.30 6.82 9.71
N TRP A 12 -1.98 5.99 8.92
CA TRP A 12 -1.36 4.86 8.22
C TRP A 12 -0.69 5.33 6.93
N GLU A 13 0.45 4.73 6.62
CA GLU A 13 1.19 5.06 5.39
C GLU A 13 0.69 4.21 4.23
N ILE A 14 0.26 4.87 3.15
CA ILE A 14 -0.22 4.24 1.93
C ILE A 14 0.77 4.56 0.82
N TYR A 15 1.31 3.55 0.16
CA TYR A 15 2.25 3.68 -0.94
C TYR A 15 1.59 3.24 -2.25
N VAL A 16 1.72 4.03 -3.31
CA VAL A 16 1.09 3.79 -4.62
C VAL A 16 2.14 3.79 -5.72
N GLY A 17 2.18 2.69 -6.48
CA GLY A 17 3.06 2.56 -7.64
C GLY A 17 2.43 3.14 -8.90
N LYS A 18 3.08 4.09 -9.56
CA LYS A 18 2.58 4.75 -10.78
C LYS A 18 3.04 4.11 -12.09
N ASN A 19 3.84 3.06 -12.02
CA ASN A 19 4.33 2.28 -13.17
C ASN A 19 4.84 0.91 -12.72
N ASN A 20 5.17 0.04 -13.67
CA ASN A 20 5.58 -1.34 -13.41
C ASN A 20 6.82 -1.44 -12.51
N LEU A 21 7.85 -0.61 -12.74
CA LEU A 21 9.07 -0.61 -11.91
C LEU A 21 8.77 -0.24 -10.44
N GLN A 22 7.86 0.70 -10.21
CA GLN A 22 7.43 1.06 -8.87
C GLN A 22 6.56 -0.03 -8.24
N ASN A 23 5.67 -0.66 -9.01
CA ASN A 23 4.84 -1.77 -8.55
C ASN A 23 5.72 -2.94 -8.07
N ASP A 24 6.75 -3.29 -8.83
CA ASP A 24 7.70 -4.34 -8.49
C ASP A 24 8.48 -4.00 -7.23
N PHE A 25 8.98 -2.76 -7.13
CA PHE A 25 9.66 -2.29 -5.92
C PHE A 25 8.74 -2.35 -4.68
N LEU A 26 7.49 -1.88 -4.80
CA LEU A 26 6.54 -1.91 -3.69
C LEU A 26 6.28 -3.34 -3.22
N THR A 27 6.02 -4.24 -4.15
CA THR A 27 5.57 -5.61 -3.86
C THR A 27 6.71 -6.47 -3.34
N PHE A 28 7.89 -6.37 -3.95
CA PHE A 28 8.98 -7.31 -3.72
C PHE A 28 10.13 -6.75 -2.88
N LYS A 29 10.17 -5.44 -2.62
CA LYS A 29 11.25 -4.80 -1.86
C LYS A 29 10.76 -4.00 -0.64
N LEU A 30 9.65 -3.27 -0.76
CA LEU A 30 9.14 -2.42 0.33
C LEU A 30 8.18 -3.13 1.28
N ALA A 31 7.29 -3.96 0.72
CA ALA A 31 6.29 -4.68 1.48
C ALA A 31 6.93 -5.69 2.45
N SER A 32 6.27 -5.87 3.59
CA SER A 32 6.61 -6.82 4.64
C SER A 32 5.39 -7.70 4.90
N GLY A 33 5.58 -8.88 5.51
CA GLY A 33 4.49 -9.87 5.65
C GLY A 33 3.25 -9.41 6.43
N ASN A 34 3.32 -8.32 7.19
CA ASN A 34 2.19 -7.75 7.94
C ASN A 34 1.48 -6.61 7.20
N ASP A 35 1.99 -6.19 6.04
CA ASP A 35 1.41 -5.11 5.26
C ASP A 35 0.21 -5.59 4.45
N THR A 36 -0.71 -4.67 4.14
CA THR A 36 -1.84 -4.98 3.25
C THR A 36 -1.49 -4.55 1.83
N TRP A 37 -1.63 -5.48 0.88
CA TRP A 37 -1.46 -5.23 -0.55
C TRP A 37 -2.82 -5.15 -1.23
N LEU A 38 -3.03 -4.14 -2.08
CA LEU A 38 -4.24 -3.92 -2.84
C LEU A 38 -3.94 -3.74 -4.33
N HIS A 39 -4.88 -4.19 -5.16
CA HIS A 39 -4.87 -4.01 -6.60
C HIS A 39 -6.29 -4.13 -7.15
N ALA A 40 -6.60 -3.36 -8.18
CA ALA A 40 -7.91 -3.41 -8.82
C ALA A 40 -8.11 -4.75 -9.56
N LYS A 41 -9.23 -5.43 -9.29
CA LYS A 41 -9.49 -6.74 -9.87
C LYS A 41 -9.69 -6.65 -11.40
N ASN A 42 -9.06 -7.55 -12.14
CA ASN A 42 -9.22 -7.75 -13.60
C ASN A 42 -8.79 -6.59 -14.52
N ILE A 43 -8.03 -5.61 -14.02
CA ILE A 43 -7.48 -4.52 -14.86
C ILE A 43 -6.01 -4.30 -14.54
N GLN A 44 -5.25 -3.72 -15.47
CA GLN A 44 -3.89 -3.25 -15.18
C GLN A 44 -3.97 -1.95 -14.38
N GLY A 45 -3.17 -1.86 -13.31
CA GLY A 45 -3.19 -0.70 -12.44
C GLY A 45 -2.03 -0.63 -11.46
N SER A 46 -2.17 0.28 -10.52
CA SER A 46 -1.21 0.51 -9.45
C SER A 46 -1.24 -0.61 -8.42
N HIS A 47 -0.06 -1.02 -7.96
CA HIS A 47 0.05 -1.78 -6.71
C HIS A 47 0.04 -0.78 -5.56
N ILE A 48 -0.74 -1.09 -4.52
CA ILE A 48 -0.88 -0.26 -3.34
C ILE A 48 -0.45 -1.07 -2.12
N ILE A 49 0.37 -0.47 -1.26
CA ILE A 49 0.81 -1.06 0.02
C ILE A 49 0.39 -0.15 1.16
N ILE A 50 -0.34 -0.69 2.13
CA ILE A 50 -0.65 -0.03 3.40
C ILE A 50 0.29 -0.62 4.46
N LYS A 51 1.21 0.20 4.98
CA LYS A 51 2.25 -0.26 5.92
C LYS A 51 1.66 -0.49 7.31
N ASN A 52 1.88 -1.70 7.83
CA ASN A 52 1.61 -2.03 9.21
C ASN A 52 2.89 -1.87 10.03
N LYS A 53 2.97 -0.83 10.86
CA LYS A 53 4.15 -0.50 11.67
C LYS A 53 4.40 -1.46 12.85
N GLY A 54 3.85 -2.67 12.81
CA GLY A 54 4.22 -3.77 13.71
C GLY A 54 3.43 -3.87 15.01
N SER A 55 2.38 -3.07 15.21
CA SER A 55 1.54 -3.13 16.41
C SER A 55 0.49 -4.26 16.40
N LYS A 56 0.53 -5.19 15.42
CA LYS A 56 -0.51 -6.22 15.19
C LYS A 56 -1.94 -5.65 15.17
N GLN A 57 -2.07 -4.36 14.86
CA GLN A 57 -3.35 -3.69 14.83
C GLN A 57 -4.05 -4.08 13.52
N SER A 58 -5.33 -4.43 13.62
CA SER A 58 -6.15 -4.68 12.43
C SER A 58 -6.25 -3.39 11.62
N LEU A 59 -6.09 -3.50 10.30
CA LEU A 59 -6.27 -2.37 9.38
C LEU A 59 -7.66 -1.73 9.58
N PRO A 60 -7.76 -0.44 9.94
CA PRO A 60 -9.05 0.23 10.04
C PRO A 60 -9.78 0.28 8.70
N LEU A 61 -11.11 0.09 8.73
CA LEU A 61 -11.94 0.12 7.51
C LEU A 61 -11.85 1.48 6.79
N ASP A 62 -11.80 2.58 7.53
CA ASP A 62 -11.72 3.92 6.94
C ASP A 62 -10.39 4.14 6.19
N THR A 63 -9.29 3.57 6.69
CA THR A 63 -8.02 3.55 5.97
C THR A 63 -8.09 2.68 4.72
N LEU A 64 -8.75 1.53 4.79
CA LEU A 64 -8.94 0.65 3.63
C LEU A 64 -9.77 1.32 2.52
N ILE A 65 -10.81 2.08 2.88
CA ILE A 65 -11.66 2.80 1.91
C ILE A 65 -10.92 3.98 1.26
N GLN A 66 -9.95 4.58 1.96
CA GLN A 66 -9.15 5.70 1.44
C GLN A 66 -8.05 5.28 0.45
N ALA A 67 -7.64 4.01 0.49
CA ALA A 67 -6.55 3.47 -0.31
C ALA A 67 -7.01 3.08 -1.72
#